data_AF-A0A560CS48-F1
#
_entry.id   AF-A0A560CS48-F1
#
_cell.length_a   1.000
_cell.length_b   1.000
_cell.length_c   1.000
_cell.angle_alpha   90.00
_cell.angle_beta   90.00
_cell.angle_gamma   90.00
#
_symmetry.space_group_name_H-M   'P 1'
#
loop_
_entity.id
_entity.type
_entity.pdbx_description
1 polymer ?
#
loop_
_entity_poly.entity_id
_entity_poly.type
_entity_poly.pdbx_seq_one_letter_code
_entity_poly.pdbx_strand_id
1 'polypeptide(L)'
;MTRRGPDLPTRRIAADTVLIRQGEAGDCAWLIQSGELEVLLDGPDGPRRLGTVGANAIVGEMALLDDGLRSATVRALTAVEAVELSRDTFRALRGRCPPLASYLLESLVAAIRRSYGLCQPERQEGGAAIRSSDSFATVADRRMFRNGHSFFRQGDEGTAAYLIQSGSVGVRRDGTDLGVLGPGRIFGELALLAHRPRAATVVALEATVCEIIRKDQFAKAIETMPPILRSLTRIYIEQLSGGRLLPHHAEPARTDSP
;
A
#
# COMPACT_ATOMS: atom_id res chain seq x y z
N MET A 1 -7.86 30.34 -14.25
CA MET A 1 -8.96 29.87 -13.38
C MET A 1 -8.39 28.92 -12.34
N THR A 2 -8.09 29.43 -11.14
CA THR A 2 -7.58 28.66 -10.00
C THR A 2 -8.71 27.80 -9.46
N ARG A 3 -8.71 26.49 -9.76
CA ARG A 3 -9.66 25.57 -9.13
C ARG A 3 -9.36 25.56 -7.62
N ARG A 4 -10.20 26.25 -6.83
CA ARG A 4 -10.23 26.08 -5.37
C ARG A 4 -10.45 24.59 -5.10
N GLY A 5 -9.54 23.98 -4.34
CA GLY A 5 -9.70 22.59 -3.91
C GLY A 5 -10.96 22.44 -3.04
N PRO A 6 -11.40 21.20 -2.75
CA PRO A 6 -12.45 20.96 -1.78
C PRO A 6 -12.09 21.64 -0.45
N ASP A 7 -13.07 22.22 0.23
CA ASP A 7 -12.90 22.72 1.59
C ASP A 7 -12.69 21.51 2.50
N LEU A 8 -11.48 21.36 3.04
CA LEU A 8 -11.11 20.23 3.87
C LEU A 8 -11.09 20.70 5.32
N PRO A 9 -12.01 20.22 6.18
CA PRO A 9 -12.15 20.74 7.52
C PRO A 9 -10.91 20.41 8.36
N THR A 10 -10.28 21.43 8.94
CA THR A 10 -9.27 21.26 9.99
C THR A 10 -9.97 21.00 11.32
N ARG A 11 -9.48 20.01 12.06
CA ARG A 11 -9.91 19.68 13.42
C ARG A 11 -8.76 19.87 14.40
N ARG A 12 -9.10 20.35 15.58
CA ARG A 12 -8.21 20.35 16.74
C ARG A 12 -8.59 19.22 17.66
N ILE A 13 -7.61 18.39 18.01
CA ILE A 13 -7.78 17.15 18.74
C ILE A 13 -6.93 17.25 20.02
N ALA A 14 -7.54 17.00 21.17
CA ALA A 14 -6.83 17.07 22.45
C ALA A 14 -5.87 15.88 22.62
N ALA A 15 -4.85 16.06 23.44
CA ALA A 15 -3.99 14.95 23.88
C ALA A 15 -4.83 13.82 24.51
N ASP A 16 -4.31 12.60 24.45
CA ASP A 16 -4.94 11.34 24.89
C ASP A 16 -6.22 10.94 24.12
N THR A 17 -6.69 11.76 23.19
CA THR A 17 -7.84 11.40 22.34
C THR A 17 -7.46 10.25 21.41
N VAL A 18 -8.31 9.22 21.35
CA VAL A 18 -8.19 8.14 20.36
C VAL A 18 -8.93 8.56 19.09
N LEU A 19 -8.19 8.74 18.00
CA LEU A 19 -8.73 9.15 16.70
C LEU A 19 -9.25 7.97 15.89
N ILE A 20 -8.57 6.82 16.03
CA ILE A 20 -8.82 5.60 15.28
C ILE A 20 -8.71 4.44 16.25
N ARG A 21 -9.67 3.51 16.24
CA ARG A 21 -9.55 2.24 16.96
C ARG A 21 -9.36 1.09 15.98
N GLN A 22 -8.45 0.19 16.33
CA GLN A 22 -8.21 -1.02 15.56
C GLN A 22 -9.50 -1.83 15.37
N GLY A 23 -9.70 -2.40 14.18
CA GLY A 23 -10.84 -3.25 13.88
C GLY A 23 -12.14 -2.50 13.55
N GLU A 24 -12.19 -1.18 13.69
CA GLU A 24 -13.36 -0.40 13.25
C GLU A 24 -13.38 -0.21 11.73
N ALA A 25 -14.54 0.13 11.18
CA ALA A 25 -14.63 0.58 9.80
C ALA A 25 -13.96 1.96 9.64
N GLY A 26 -13.23 2.15 8.54
CA GLY A 26 -12.67 3.47 8.22
C GLY A 26 -13.60 4.34 7.40
N ASP A 27 -13.88 5.55 7.82
CA ASP A 27 -14.72 6.54 7.11
C ASP A 27 -13.96 7.82 6.74
N CYS A 28 -12.82 8.07 7.38
CA CYS A 28 -11.93 9.18 7.07
C CYS A 28 -10.45 8.81 7.25
N ALA A 29 -9.55 9.65 6.72
CA ALA A 29 -8.13 9.67 7.04
C ALA A 29 -7.74 11.06 7.54
N TRP A 30 -6.64 11.17 8.27
CA TRP A 30 -6.20 12.41 8.89
C TRP A 30 -4.84 12.81 8.37
N LEU A 31 -4.73 13.99 7.76
CA LEU A 31 -3.45 14.61 7.43
C LEU A 31 -3.03 15.50 8.60
N ILE A 32 -1.92 15.15 9.24
CA ILE A 32 -1.45 15.83 10.45
C ILE A 32 -0.71 17.11 10.06
N GLN A 33 -1.17 18.25 10.58
CA GLN A 33 -0.53 19.56 10.39
C GLN A 33 0.44 19.87 11.53
N SER A 34 0.07 19.53 12.77
CA SER A 34 0.90 19.69 13.96
C SER A 34 0.52 18.68 15.04
N GLY A 35 1.41 18.49 16.02
CA GLY A 35 1.24 17.53 17.11
C GLY A 35 1.82 16.14 16.80
N GLU A 36 1.70 15.24 17.78
CA GLU A 36 2.24 13.89 17.74
C GLU A 36 1.15 12.88 18.09
N LEU A 37 1.16 11.76 17.38
CA LEU A 37 0.31 10.61 17.64
C LEU A 37 1.16 9.37 17.81
N GLU A 38 0.67 8.42 18.59
CA GLU A 38 1.21 7.07 18.63
C GLU A 38 0.29 6.09 17.89
N VAL A 39 0.90 5.08 17.30
CA VAL A 39 0.22 3.97 16.63
C VAL A 39 0.40 2.72 17.46
N LEU A 40 -0.71 2.12 17.87
CA LEU A 40 -0.79 0.98 18.78
C LEU A 40 -1.43 -0.20 18.06
N LEU A 41 -0.82 -1.38 18.14
CA LEU A 41 -1.40 -2.64 17.67
C LEU A 41 -1.90 -3.42 18.88
N ASP A 42 -3.20 -3.68 18.94
CA ASP A 42 -3.80 -4.51 19.96
C ASP A 42 -3.45 -5.98 19.70
N GLY A 43 -2.95 -6.66 20.73
CA GLY A 43 -2.57 -8.07 20.70
C GLY A 43 -2.98 -8.81 21.99
N PRO A 44 -2.79 -10.13 22.04
CA PRO A 44 -3.17 -10.95 23.20
C PRO A 44 -2.50 -10.52 24.51
N ASP A 45 -1.26 -10.04 24.42
CA ASP A 45 -0.46 -9.57 25.57
C ASP A 45 -0.65 -8.08 25.88
N GLY A 46 -1.66 -7.43 25.27
CA GLY A 46 -1.93 -6.01 25.39
C GLY A 46 -1.45 -5.17 24.19
N PRO A 47 -1.67 -3.84 24.22
CA PRO A 47 -1.34 -2.96 23.11
C PRO A 47 0.18 -2.77 22.97
N ARG A 48 0.70 -3.01 21.77
CA ARG A 48 2.11 -2.79 21.41
C ARG A 48 2.25 -1.53 20.57
N ARG A 49 3.10 -0.58 20.99
CA ARG A 49 3.39 0.62 20.20
C ARG A 49 4.25 0.27 18.98
N LEU A 50 3.72 0.57 17.78
CA LEU A 50 4.42 0.40 16.50
C LEU A 50 5.38 1.56 16.20
N GLY A 51 5.02 2.76 16.66
CA GLY A 51 5.81 3.98 16.47
C GLY A 51 4.98 5.22 16.80
N THR A 52 5.58 6.39 16.59
CA THR A 52 4.88 7.67 16.59
C THR A 52 4.74 8.20 15.16
N VAL A 53 3.89 9.21 14.96
CA VAL A 53 3.71 9.96 13.72
C VAL A 53 3.44 11.43 14.07
N GLY A 54 3.88 12.35 13.24
CA GLY A 54 3.74 13.78 13.47
C GLY A 54 3.32 14.52 12.20
N ALA A 55 3.65 15.81 12.13
CA ALA A 55 3.33 16.66 11.00
C ALA A 55 3.71 16.03 9.64
N ASN A 56 2.87 16.28 8.63
CA ASN A 56 2.91 15.74 7.27
C ASN A 56 2.58 14.26 7.12
N ALA A 57 2.39 13.52 8.21
CA ALA A 57 1.90 12.15 8.13
C ALA A 57 0.41 12.12 7.77
N ILE A 58 0.00 11.07 7.07
CA ILE A 58 -1.41 10.70 6.92
C ILE A 58 -1.64 9.42 7.71
N VAL A 59 -2.72 9.38 8.49
CA VAL A 59 -3.14 8.19 9.24
C VAL A 59 -4.55 7.76 8.90
N GLY A 60 -4.79 6.45 8.91
CA GLY A 60 -6.11 5.85 8.66
C GLY A 60 -6.44 5.65 7.19
N GLU A 61 -5.54 6.00 6.29
CA GLU A 61 -5.66 5.89 4.83
C GLU A 61 -5.74 4.46 4.33
N MET A 62 -5.11 3.49 5.00
CA MET A 62 -5.08 2.09 4.56
C MET A 62 -6.49 1.52 4.38
N ALA A 63 -7.37 1.73 5.37
CA ALA A 63 -8.77 1.29 5.35
C ALA A 63 -9.62 1.95 4.25
N LEU A 64 -9.17 3.11 3.71
CA LEU A 64 -9.82 3.76 2.58
C LEU A 64 -9.24 3.30 1.22
N LEU A 65 -8.03 2.76 1.23
CA LEU A 65 -7.34 2.24 0.05
C LEU A 65 -7.76 0.81 -0.29
N ASP A 66 -7.89 -0.04 0.72
CA ASP A 66 -8.18 -1.47 0.53
C ASP A 66 -9.56 -1.90 1.05
N ASP A 67 -10.37 -0.94 1.50
CA ASP A 67 -11.70 -1.16 2.09
C ASP A 67 -11.68 -2.14 3.29
N GLY A 68 -10.52 -2.37 3.90
CA GLY A 68 -10.36 -3.15 5.12
C GLY A 68 -10.69 -2.36 6.39
N LEU A 69 -10.65 -3.05 7.53
CA LEU A 69 -10.78 -2.43 8.84
C LEU A 69 -9.54 -1.60 9.19
N ARG A 70 -9.69 -0.72 10.19
CA ARG A 70 -8.61 0.06 10.78
C ARG A 70 -7.50 -0.88 11.27
N SER A 71 -6.32 -0.70 10.69
CA SER A 71 -5.16 -1.58 10.88
C SER A 71 -4.60 -1.58 12.31
N ALA A 72 -4.76 -0.47 13.02
CA ALA A 72 -4.17 -0.17 14.31
C ALA A 72 -4.97 0.95 15.00
N THR A 73 -4.80 1.07 16.31
CA THR A 73 -5.31 2.20 17.11
C THR A 73 -4.36 3.39 16.98
N VAL A 74 -4.89 4.61 16.83
CA VAL A 74 -4.10 5.85 16.77
C VAL A 74 -4.59 6.81 17.85
N ARG A 75 -3.68 7.22 18.73
CA ARG A 75 -3.96 8.11 19.86
C ARG A 75 -3.06 9.34 19.83
N ALA A 76 -3.61 10.51 20.11
CA ALA A 76 -2.86 11.74 20.21
C ALA A 76 -1.99 11.73 21.49
N LEU A 77 -0.68 11.96 21.36
CA LEU A 77 0.25 12.16 22.48
C LEU A 77 0.25 13.63 22.92
N THR A 78 0.07 14.55 21.98
CA THR A 78 -0.03 15.99 22.21
C THR A 78 -1.32 16.54 21.60
N ALA A 79 -1.61 17.82 21.77
CA ALA A 79 -2.68 18.44 21.00
C ALA A 79 -2.32 18.41 19.51
N VAL A 80 -3.25 17.95 18.68
CA VAL A 80 -3.05 17.72 17.23
C VAL A 80 -3.96 18.65 16.44
N GLU A 81 -3.40 19.29 15.42
CA GLU A 81 -4.19 19.89 14.34
C GLU A 81 -4.09 19.00 13.11
N ALA A 82 -5.23 18.58 12.58
CA ALA A 82 -5.28 17.66 11.45
C ALA A 82 -6.40 18.04 10.48
N VAL A 83 -6.15 17.82 9.20
CA VAL A 83 -7.15 17.93 8.15
C VAL A 83 -7.84 16.58 7.99
N GLU A 84 -9.17 16.59 8.07
CA GLU A 84 -10.00 15.41 7.87
C GLU A 84 -10.23 15.17 6.36
N LEU A 85 -9.84 13.99 5.89
CA LEU A 85 -10.07 13.52 4.52
C LEU A 85 -11.18 12.47 4.54
N SER A 86 -12.40 12.85 4.15
CA SER A 86 -13.52 11.91 4.10
C SER A 86 -13.30 10.78 3.10
N ARG A 87 -14.01 9.65 3.30
CA ARG A 87 -14.04 8.52 2.37
C ARG A 87 -14.43 8.94 0.95
N ASP A 88 -15.35 9.89 0.79
CA ASP A 88 -15.76 10.36 -0.54
C ASP A 88 -14.69 11.23 -1.20
N THR A 89 -14.01 12.09 -0.43
CA THR A 89 -12.82 12.81 -0.90
C THR A 89 -11.74 11.83 -1.37
N PHE A 90 -11.50 10.78 -0.59
CA PHE A 90 -10.49 9.78 -0.88
C PHE A 90 -10.85 8.91 -2.10
N ARG A 91 -12.11 8.52 -2.24
CA ARG A 91 -12.65 7.85 -3.44
C ARG A 91 -12.49 8.71 -4.69
N ALA A 92 -12.77 10.02 -4.61
CA ALA A 92 -12.58 10.94 -5.72
C ALA A 92 -11.10 11.05 -6.15
N LEU A 93 -10.16 10.95 -5.20
CA LEU A 93 -8.73 10.86 -5.51
C LEU A 93 -8.39 9.52 -6.20
N ARG A 94 -8.86 8.40 -5.66
CA ARG A 94 -8.65 7.05 -6.25
C ARG A 94 -9.21 6.95 -7.66
N GLY A 95 -10.39 7.53 -7.93
CA GLY A 95 -11.01 7.55 -9.26
C GLY A 95 -10.22 8.31 -10.33
N ARG A 96 -9.20 9.08 -9.93
CA ARG A 96 -8.28 9.79 -10.82
C ARG A 96 -6.94 9.06 -11.00
N CYS A 97 -6.72 7.95 -10.31
CA CYS A 97 -5.54 7.12 -10.50
C CYS A 97 -5.70 6.23 -11.73
N PRO A 98 -4.66 6.08 -12.56
CA PRO A 98 -4.63 5.02 -13.56
C PRO A 98 -4.84 3.63 -12.89
N PRO A 99 -5.44 2.65 -13.58
CA PRO A 99 -5.67 1.32 -13.01
C PRO A 99 -4.41 0.66 -12.44
N LEU A 100 -3.26 0.86 -13.10
CA LEU A 100 -1.97 0.28 -12.65
C LEU A 100 -1.56 0.89 -11.32
N ALA A 101 -1.68 2.21 -11.22
CA ALA A 101 -1.36 2.97 -10.01
C ALA A 101 -2.26 2.57 -8.83
N SER A 102 -3.56 2.38 -9.07
CA SER A 102 -4.49 1.90 -8.04
C SER A 102 -4.11 0.51 -7.55
N TYR A 103 -3.86 -0.43 -8.47
CA TYR A 103 -3.43 -1.78 -8.11
C TYR A 103 -2.12 -1.76 -7.32
N LEU A 104 -1.14 -0.97 -7.77
CA LEU A 104 0.14 -0.83 -7.10
C LEU A 104 -0.01 -0.40 -5.65
N LEU A 105 -0.82 0.62 -5.42
CA LEU A 105 -1.05 1.17 -4.10
C LEU A 105 -1.72 0.13 -3.19
N GLU A 106 -2.71 -0.61 -3.70
CA GLU A 106 -3.35 -1.72 -2.98
C GLU A 106 -2.36 -2.86 -2.66
N SER A 107 -1.48 -3.22 -3.61
CA SER A 107 -0.41 -4.21 -3.40
C SER A 107 0.57 -3.78 -2.31
N LEU A 108 0.96 -2.50 -2.29
CA LEU A 108 1.85 -1.94 -1.26
C LEU A 108 1.17 -1.94 0.11
N VAL A 109 -0.08 -1.51 0.21
CA VAL A 109 -0.87 -1.55 1.45
C VAL A 109 -0.95 -2.99 1.98
N ALA A 110 -1.29 -3.95 1.12
CA ALA A 110 -1.35 -5.35 1.51
C ALA A 110 0.01 -5.89 1.97
N ALA A 111 1.10 -5.47 1.33
CA ALA A 111 2.46 -5.83 1.75
C ALA A 111 2.84 -5.21 3.10
N ILE A 112 2.50 -3.95 3.37
CA ILE A 112 2.70 -3.28 4.65
C ILE A 112 1.92 -4.00 5.76
N ARG A 113 0.63 -4.29 5.55
CA ARG A 113 -0.19 -5.03 6.54
C ARG A 113 0.47 -6.36 6.92
N ARG A 114 0.96 -7.12 5.93
CA ARG A 114 1.67 -8.39 6.19
C ARG A 114 2.99 -8.19 6.94
N SER A 115 3.79 -7.20 6.53
CA SER A 115 5.12 -6.96 7.11
C SER A 115 5.06 -6.56 8.59
N TYR A 116 4.01 -5.86 9.01
CA TYR A 116 3.85 -5.37 10.37
C TYR A 116 2.88 -6.21 11.22
N GLY A 117 2.30 -7.29 10.66
CA GLY A 117 1.30 -8.11 11.33
C GLY A 117 0.00 -7.36 11.64
N LEU A 118 -0.38 -6.41 10.78
CA LEU A 118 -1.60 -5.62 10.93
C LEU A 118 -2.83 -6.45 10.55
N CYS A 119 -3.99 -6.04 11.04
CA CYS A 119 -5.29 -6.59 10.66
C CYS A 119 -5.39 -6.66 9.13
N GLN A 120 -5.66 -7.84 8.57
CA GLN A 120 -5.85 -8.02 7.13
C GLN A 120 -7.33 -7.78 6.80
N PRO A 121 -7.67 -7.22 5.62
CA PRO A 121 -9.05 -7.23 5.18
C PRO A 121 -9.55 -8.69 5.12
N GLU A 122 -10.78 -8.92 5.59
CA GLU A 122 -11.45 -10.21 5.39
C GLU A 122 -11.43 -10.51 3.88
N ARG A 123 -10.93 -11.70 3.50
CA ARG A 123 -10.69 -12.06 2.10
C ARG A 123 -12.00 -11.97 1.32
N GLN A 124 -12.19 -10.89 0.58
CA GLN A 124 -13.16 -10.88 -0.51
C GLN A 124 -12.47 -11.55 -1.70
N GLU A 125 -12.87 -12.78 -2.01
CA GLU A 125 -12.54 -13.45 -3.27
C GLU A 125 -12.87 -12.46 -4.41
N GLY A 126 -11.84 -11.84 -4.99
CA GLY A 126 -12.00 -10.71 -5.89
C GLY A 126 -11.07 -9.53 -5.66
N GLY A 127 -10.10 -9.63 -4.74
CA GLY A 127 -9.09 -8.58 -4.52
C GLY A 127 -8.53 -8.03 -5.83
N ALA A 128 -8.53 -6.71 -5.97
CA ALA A 128 -7.92 -5.90 -7.04
C ALA A 128 -7.82 -6.59 -8.41
N ALA A 129 -8.87 -7.28 -8.87
CA ALA A 129 -8.84 -7.88 -10.18
C ALA A 129 -8.90 -6.73 -11.19
N ILE A 130 -7.82 -6.53 -11.94
CA ILE A 130 -7.85 -5.59 -13.05
C ILE A 130 -8.85 -6.15 -14.06
N ARG A 131 -10.02 -5.52 -14.17
CA ARG A 131 -11.02 -5.91 -15.16
C ARG A 131 -10.44 -5.68 -16.55
N SER A 132 -10.41 -6.75 -17.34
CA SER A 132 -9.70 -6.84 -18.63
C SER A 132 -10.15 -5.82 -19.70
N SER A 133 -11.24 -5.09 -19.47
CA SER A 133 -11.74 -4.06 -20.37
C SER A 133 -10.93 -2.75 -20.34
N ASP A 134 -10.21 -2.48 -19.24
CA ASP A 134 -9.24 -1.39 -19.15
C ASP A 134 -7.82 -1.94 -19.34
N SER A 135 -7.63 -2.77 -20.38
CA SER A 135 -6.31 -3.17 -20.86
C SER A 135 -5.44 -1.91 -20.88
N PHE A 136 -4.27 -1.97 -20.24
CA PHE A 136 -3.34 -0.84 -20.27
C PHE A 136 -3.08 -0.55 -21.75
N ALA A 137 -3.74 0.47 -22.31
CA ALA A 137 -3.77 0.71 -23.76
C ALA A 137 -2.38 1.03 -24.36
N THR A 138 -1.32 0.96 -23.54
CA THR A 138 0.08 1.18 -23.86
C THR A 138 1.02 0.02 -23.49
N VAL A 139 0.55 -1.11 -22.95
CA VAL A 139 1.43 -2.26 -22.63
C VAL A 139 1.24 -3.35 -23.69
N ALA A 140 2.00 -3.23 -24.77
CA ALA A 140 1.88 -4.07 -25.95
C ALA A 140 2.58 -5.45 -25.86
N ASP A 141 3.23 -5.78 -24.74
CA ASP A 141 4.04 -7.01 -24.61
C ASP A 141 3.26 -8.12 -23.90
N ARG A 142 2.27 -8.67 -24.60
CA ARG A 142 1.50 -9.85 -24.16
C ARG A 142 2.21 -11.13 -24.60
N ARG A 143 2.46 -12.05 -23.67
CA ARG A 143 3.16 -13.32 -23.94
C ARG A 143 2.47 -14.51 -23.29
N MET A 144 2.59 -15.65 -23.96
CA MET A 144 2.15 -16.94 -23.43
C MET A 144 3.33 -17.71 -22.85
N PHE A 145 3.13 -18.25 -21.66
CA PHE A 145 4.08 -19.06 -20.91
C PHE A 145 3.51 -20.46 -20.74
N ARG A 146 4.36 -21.47 -20.94
CA ARG A 146 3.96 -22.89 -20.88
C ARG A 146 3.79 -23.31 -19.41
N ASN A 147 3.01 -24.38 -19.18
CA ASN A 147 2.98 -25.04 -17.87
C ASN A 147 4.42 -25.38 -17.41
N GLY A 148 4.71 -25.12 -16.13
CA GLY A 148 6.02 -25.35 -15.51
C GLY A 148 7.04 -24.24 -15.81
N HIS A 149 6.69 -23.20 -16.56
CA HIS A 149 7.58 -22.07 -16.79
C HIS A 149 7.88 -21.34 -15.47
N SER A 150 9.16 -21.29 -15.10
CA SER A 150 9.63 -20.48 -13.97
C SER A 150 9.80 -19.04 -14.40
N PHE A 151 8.95 -18.14 -13.91
CA PHE A 151 9.07 -16.71 -14.18
C PHE A 151 10.29 -16.09 -13.50
N PHE A 152 10.52 -16.47 -12.25
CA PHE A 152 11.67 -16.08 -11.44
C PHE A 152 11.71 -16.89 -10.14
N ARG A 153 12.87 -16.94 -9.52
CA ARG A 153 13.10 -17.52 -8.19
C ARG A 153 13.19 -16.43 -7.13
N GLN A 154 12.89 -16.82 -5.89
CA GLN A 154 13.17 -15.99 -4.73
C GLN A 154 14.65 -15.60 -4.71
N GLY A 155 14.93 -14.33 -4.45
CA GLY A 155 16.28 -13.77 -4.44
C GLY A 155 16.78 -13.26 -5.79
N ASP A 156 16.07 -13.52 -6.91
CA ASP A 156 16.44 -12.95 -8.21
C ASP A 156 16.25 -11.43 -8.24
N GLU A 157 16.98 -10.73 -9.10
CA GLU A 157 16.71 -9.32 -9.39
C GLU A 157 15.43 -9.16 -10.22
N GLY A 158 14.62 -8.15 -9.90
CA GLY A 158 13.36 -7.87 -10.58
C GLY A 158 13.49 -6.84 -11.69
N THR A 159 13.17 -7.22 -12.94
CA THR A 159 13.19 -6.30 -14.10
C THR A 159 11.81 -6.04 -14.72
N ALA A 160 10.85 -6.93 -14.47
CA ALA A 160 9.45 -6.79 -14.89
C ALA A 160 8.46 -7.41 -13.88
N ALA A 161 7.20 -7.00 -13.96
CA ALA A 161 6.06 -7.65 -13.32
C ALA A 161 5.11 -8.16 -14.40
N TYR A 162 4.15 -8.98 -14.01
CA TYR A 162 3.31 -9.70 -14.95
C TYR A 162 1.86 -9.63 -14.50
N LEU A 163 0.98 -9.10 -15.35
CA LEU A 163 -0.48 -9.18 -15.18
C LEU A 163 -0.99 -10.46 -15.84
N ILE A 164 -1.66 -11.32 -15.09
CA ILE A 164 -2.24 -12.56 -15.60
C ILE A 164 -3.52 -12.22 -16.37
N GLN A 165 -3.54 -12.52 -17.66
CA GLN A 165 -4.71 -12.38 -18.53
C GLN A 165 -5.53 -13.67 -18.61
N SER A 166 -4.84 -14.83 -18.59
CA SER A 166 -5.47 -16.15 -18.52
C SER A 166 -4.50 -17.17 -17.91
N GLY A 167 -5.03 -18.26 -17.35
CA GLY A 167 -4.23 -19.29 -16.67
C GLY A 167 -3.91 -18.93 -15.22
N SER A 168 -2.92 -19.60 -14.64
CA SER A 168 -2.58 -19.45 -13.23
C SER A 168 -1.10 -19.73 -12.92
N VAL A 169 -0.62 -19.09 -11.86
CA VAL A 169 0.76 -19.24 -11.35
C VAL A 169 0.74 -19.60 -9.87
N GLY A 170 1.66 -20.47 -9.46
CA GLY A 170 1.91 -20.82 -8.07
C GLY A 170 3.01 -19.94 -7.50
N VAL A 171 2.85 -19.51 -6.25
CA VAL A 171 3.79 -18.63 -5.55
C VAL A 171 4.36 -19.37 -4.34
N ARG A 172 5.68 -19.47 -4.24
CA ARG A 172 6.36 -20.18 -3.15
C ARG A 172 7.45 -19.32 -2.51
N ARG A 173 7.54 -19.30 -1.20
CA ARG A 173 8.64 -18.64 -0.46
C ARG A 173 9.23 -19.63 0.54
N ASP A 174 10.56 -19.73 0.58
CA ASP A 174 11.29 -20.59 1.54
C ASP A 174 10.73 -22.03 1.59
N GLY A 175 10.39 -22.58 0.42
CA GLY A 175 9.77 -23.90 0.31
C GLY A 175 8.27 -23.98 0.63
N THR A 176 7.68 -22.95 1.24
CA THR A 176 6.27 -22.88 1.63
C THR A 176 5.41 -22.33 0.50
N ASP A 177 4.32 -23.02 0.18
CA ASP A 177 3.33 -22.56 -0.80
C ASP A 177 2.51 -21.39 -0.21
N LEU A 178 2.55 -20.25 -0.90
CA LEU A 178 1.82 -19.04 -0.52
C LEU A 178 0.45 -18.95 -1.22
N GLY A 179 0.20 -19.83 -2.20
CA GLY A 179 -1.06 -19.92 -2.93
C GLY A 179 -0.91 -19.70 -4.44
N VAL A 180 -2.08 -19.67 -5.10
CA VAL A 180 -2.21 -19.57 -6.55
C VAL A 180 -2.77 -18.20 -6.94
N LEU A 181 -2.20 -17.58 -7.96
CA LEU A 181 -2.69 -16.36 -8.56
C LEU A 181 -3.30 -16.66 -9.93
N GLY A 182 -4.49 -16.14 -10.19
CA GLY A 182 -5.22 -16.28 -11.44
C GLY A 182 -5.40 -14.95 -12.19
N PRO A 183 -6.30 -14.92 -13.19
CA PRO A 183 -6.51 -13.75 -14.05
C PRO A 183 -6.87 -12.48 -13.28
N GLY A 184 -6.40 -11.33 -13.78
CA GLY A 184 -6.59 -10.01 -13.18
C GLY A 184 -5.59 -9.67 -12.06
N ARG A 185 -4.73 -10.61 -11.65
CA ARG A 185 -3.71 -10.40 -10.61
C ARG A 185 -2.35 -10.07 -11.24
N ILE A 186 -1.61 -9.17 -10.62
CA ILE A 186 -0.20 -8.89 -10.94
C ILE A 186 0.71 -9.59 -9.94
N PHE A 187 1.83 -10.12 -10.43
CA PHE A 187 2.91 -10.64 -9.60
C PHE A 187 4.28 -10.09 -9.99
N GLY A 188 5.17 -10.02 -9.01
CA GLY A 188 6.54 -9.55 -9.17
C GLY A 188 6.70 -8.03 -9.08
N GLU A 189 5.63 -7.30 -8.83
CA GLU A 189 5.58 -5.84 -8.71
C GLU A 189 6.44 -5.32 -7.54
N LEU A 190 6.46 -6.03 -6.41
CA LEU A 190 7.17 -5.55 -5.21
C LEU A 190 8.68 -5.41 -5.42
N ALA A 191 9.29 -6.27 -6.22
CA ALA A 191 10.72 -6.20 -6.51
C ALA A 191 11.07 -4.93 -7.31
N LEU A 192 10.17 -4.51 -8.20
CA LEU A 192 10.35 -3.29 -9.00
C LEU A 192 10.18 -2.03 -8.17
N LEU A 193 9.20 -2.05 -7.26
CA LEU A 193 8.81 -0.91 -6.44
C LEU A 193 9.77 -0.70 -5.28
N ALA A 194 10.02 -1.74 -4.49
CA ALA A 194 10.81 -1.65 -3.27
C ALA A 194 12.32 -1.77 -3.54
N HIS A 195 12.75 -1.96 -4.80
CA HIS A 195 14.16 -2.20 -5.15
C HIS A 195 14.79 -3.32 -4.31
N ARG A 196 14.03 -4.41 -4.15
CA ARG A 196 14.45 -5.59 -3.40
C ARG A 196 14.47 -6.82 -4.32
N PRO A 197 15.27 -7.84 -3.99
CA PRO A 197 15.20 -9.13 -4.66
C PRO A 197 13.78 -9.72 -4.62
N ARG A 198 13.49 -10.62 -5.56
CA ARG A 198 12.20 -11.32 -5.65
C ARG A 198 11.85 -11.95 -4.32
N ALA A 199 10.71 -11.52 -3.80
CA ALA A 199 10.16 -11.94 -2.53
C ALA A 199 9.75 -13.43 -2.46
N ALA A 200 9.55 -14.07 -3.61
CA ALA A 200 9.07 -15.45 -3.75
C ALA A 200 9.45 -15.99 -5.12
N THR A 201 9.44 -17.31 -5.26
CA THR A 201 9.53 -18.04 -6.53
C THR A 201 8.14 -18.13 -7.15
N VAL A 202 8.02 -17.91 -8.46
CA VAL A 202 6.75 -17.99 -9.19
C VAL A 202 6.88 -18.87 -10.42
N VAL A 203 5.95 -19.82 -10.57
CA VAL A 203 5.93 -20.82 -11.65
C VAL A 203 4.53 -20.92 -12.24
N ALA A 204 4.41 -21.00 -13.57
CA ALA A 204 3.14 -21.27 -14.24
C ALA A 204 2.63 -22.68 -13.89
N LEU A 205 1.38 -22.80 -13.43
CA LEU A 205 0.74 -24.09 -13.14
C LEU A 205 0.00 -24.67 -14.36
N GLU A 206 -0.26 -23.80 -15.35
CA GLU A 206 -0.88 -24.14 -16.63
C GLU A 206 -0.39 -23.16 -17.72
N ALA A 207 -0.88 -23.32 -18.95
CA ALA A 207 -0.62 -22.34 -20.00
C ALA A 207 -1.15 -20.96 -19.59
N THR A 208 -0.24 -20.03 -19.33
CA THR A 208 -0.56 -18.75 -18.71
C THR A 208 -0.21 -17.62 -19.68
N VAL A 209 -1.17 -16.75 -19.95
CA VAL A 209 -0.94 -15.55 -20.77
C VAL A 209 -0.79 -14.38 -19.84
N CYS A 210 0.36 -13.70 -19.91
CA CYS A 210 0.61 -12.51 -19.13
C CYS A 210 0.90 -11.31 -20.02
N GLU A 211 0.58 -10.14 -19.50
CA GLU A 211 1.02 -8.85 -19.99
C GLU A 211 2.21 -8.39 -19.15
N ILE A 212 3.31 -8.05 -19.82
CA ILE A 212 4.59 -7.72 -19.16
C ILE A 212 4.63 -6.23 -18.86
N ILE A 213 4.73 -5.89 -17.57
CA ILE A 213 4.79 -4.52 -17.07
C ILE A 213 6.23 -4.21 -16.65
N ARG A 214 6.85 -3.27 -17.36
CA ARG A 214 8.23 -2.82 -17.13
C ARG A 214 8.32 -1.74 -16.05
N LYS A 215 9.53 -1.55 -15.52
CA LYS A 215 9.82 -0.58 -14.44
C LYS A 215 9.44 0.87 -14.80
N ASP A 216 9.68 1.28 -16.02
CA ASP A 216 9.33 2.61 -16.55
C ASP A 216 7.81 2.83 -16.61
N GLN A 217 7.05 1.79 -16.95
CA GLN A 217 5.59 1.85 -16.96
C GLN A 217 5.02 2.05 -15.54
N PHE A 218 5.63 1.41 -14.53
CA PHE A 218 5.30 1.66 -13.13
C PHE A 218 5.64 3.09 -12.70
N ALA A 219 6.83 3.57 -13.05
CA ALA A 219 7.24 4.95 -12.73
C ALA A 219 6.24 5.96 -13.31
N LYS A 220 5.86 5.80 -14.57
CA LYS A 220 4.87 6.65 -15.24
C LYS A 220 3.48 6.58 -14.60
N ALA A 221 3.04 5.40 -14.16
CA ALA A 221 1.78 5.25 -13.44
C ALA A 221 1.81 6.01 -12.09
N ILE A 222 2.91 5.95 -11.35
CA ILE A 222 3.08 6.68 -10.09
C ILE A 222 3.12 8.20 -10.35
N GLU A 223 3.81 8.64 -11.40
CA GLU A 223 3.91 10.06 -11.79
C GLU A 223 2.57 10.68 -12.23
N THR A 224 1.58 9.87 -12.57
CA THR A 224 0.24 10.32 -12.97
C THR A 224 -0.77 10.28 -11.82
N MET A 225 -0.39 9.73 -10.67
CA MET A 225 -1.22 9.75 -9.45
C MET A 225 -1.47 11.18 -8.94
N PRO A 226 -2.61 11.44 -8.30
CA PRO A 226 -2.82 12.64 -7.48
C PRO A 226 -1.70 12.79 -6.43
N PRO A 227 -1.26 14.03 -6.11
CA PRO A 227 -0.11 14.27 -5.23
C PRO A 227 -0.15 13.51 -3.91
N ILE A 228 -1.31 13.48 -3.23
CA ILE A 228 -1.48 12.77 -1.94
C ILE A 228 -1.21 11.27 -2.08
N LEU A 229 -1.82 10.62 -3.09
CA LEU A 229 -1.65 9.17 -3.31
C LEU A 229 -0.24 8.83 -3.80
N ARG A 230 0.39 9.73 -4.55
CA ARG A 230 1.80 9.61 -4.96
C ARG A 230 2.74 9.64 -3.75
N SER A 231 2.52 10.58 -2.83
CA SER A 231 3.30 10.67 -1.59
C SER A 231 3.13 9.40 -0.74
N LEU A 232 1.90 8.92 -0.55
CA LEU A 232 1.64 7.65 0.14
C LEU A 232 2.35 6.46 -0.52
N THR A 233 2.27 6.38 -1.85
CA THR A 233 2.96 5.33 -2.61
C THR A 233 4.46 5.34 -2.36
N ARG A 234 5.10 6.52 -2.40
CA ARG A 234 6.53 6.65 -2.11
C ARG A 234 6.87 6.24 -0.69
N ILE A 235 6.07 6.67 0.29
CA ILE A 235 6.20 6.29 1.70
C ILE A 235 6.17 4.76 1.87
N TYR A 236 5.18 4.09 1.31
CA TYR A 236 5.08 2.63 1.44
C TYR A 236 6.21 1.89 0.74
N ILE A 237 6.69 2.42 -0.40
CA ILE A 237 7.88 1.89 -1.07
C ILE A 237 9.08 1.96 -0.11
N GLU A 238 9.37 3.14 0.45
CA GLU A 238 10.48 3.35 1.38
C GLU A 238 10.40 2.42 2.60
N GLN A 239 9.20 2.30 3.21
CA GLN A 239 8.95 1.42 4.35
C GLN A 239 9.20 -0.07 4.03
N LEU A 240 8.91 -0.50 2.81
CA LEU A 240 9.19 -1.86 2.38
C LEU A 240 10.65 -2.06 1.96
N SER A 241 11.34 -1.01 1.51
CA SER A 241 12.74 -1.06 1.07
C SER A 241 13.74 -1.13 2.23
N GLY A 242 13.55 -0.33 3.28
CA GLY A 242 14.42 -0.30 4.46
C GLY A 242 13.66 -0.77 5.70
N GLY A 243 14.05 -1.92 6.26
CA GLY A 243 13.37 -2.50 7.42
C GLY A 243 13.18 -1.50 8.58
N ARG A 244 11.91 -1.20 8.85
CA ARG A 244 11.31 -0.23 9.79
C ARG A 244 11.30 1.22 9.29
N LEU A 245 10.09 1.78 9.15
CA LEU A 245 9.79 3.14 9.65
C LEU A 245 8.29 3.34 10.00
N LEU A 246 8.04 3.81 11.22
CA LEU A 246 7.20 4.98 11.59
C LEU A 246 7.98 5.67 12.73
N PRO A 247 8.31 6.99 12.72
CA PRO A 247 7.59 8.16 12.18
C PRO A 247 8.27 8.84 10.99
N HIS A 248 7.51 9.58 10.19
CA HIS A 248 8.03 10.26 8.99
C HIS A 248 8.80 11.56 9.18
N HIS A 249 8.98 12.10 10.39
CA HIS A 249 9.97 13.13 10.70
C HIS A 249 10.33 13.08 12.19
N ALA A 250 11.38 12.33 12.56
CA ALA A 250 12.06 12.52 13.84
C ALA A 250 13.28 13.40 13.57
N GLU A 251 13.25 14.66 13.97
CA GLU A 251 14.52 15.33 14.29
C GLU A 251 15.10 14.63 15.52
N PRO A 252 16.42 14.38 15.57
CA PRO A 252 17.03 13.88 16.79
C PRO A 252 16.72 14.87 17.91
N ALA A 253 16.23 14.36 19.05
CA ALA A 253 16.09 15.16 20.25
C ALA A 253 17.41 15.90 20.49
N ARG A 254 17.35 17.23 20.56
CA ARG A 254 18.50 18.01 21.01
C ARG A 254 18.83 17.48 22.41
N THR A 255 19.98 16.83 22.52
CA THR A 255 20.61 16.63 23.81
C THR A 255 20.98 18.02 24.30
N ASP A 256 20.16 18.58 25.19
CA ASP A 256 20.66 19.59 26.10
C ASP A 256 21.70 18.90 26.97
N SER A 257 22.96 19.08 26.60
CA SER A 257 24.07 18.85 27.51
C SER A 257 23.98 19.88 28.64
N PRO A 258 24.23 19.49 29.89
CA PRO A 258 24.40 20.43 30.99
C PRO A 258 25.63 21.33 30.79
#